data_AF-A0A3S4ZXY8-F1
#
_entry.id   AF-A0A3S4ZXY8-F1
#
_cell.length_a   1.000
_cell.length_b   1.000
_cell.length_c   1.000
_cell.angle_alpha   90.00
_cell.angle_beta   90.00
_cell.angle_gamma   90.00
#
_symmetry.space_group_name_H-M   'P 1'
#
loop_
_entity.id
_entity.type
_entity.pdbx_description
1 polymer ?
#
loop_
_entity_poly.entity_id
_entity_poly.type
_entity_poly.pdbx_seq_one_letter_code
_entity_poly.pdbx_strand_id
1 'polypeptide(L)'
;MEALSVLIRHSPVPISDLLHRAFPAVVHHALVSSDSAILSNSCEVLRCYLFSAVDQVLAWHDDEGNNGIGYMLHVTARLLDPTGPMEWSSPGGRLVTALLARVPLESVGLGETTDLLLRATLARLSTLPSMEAMKASAGLSSTLEVSPVGVAGARQSLLVVFLLLLHSRTEATLDFLTQVPDAQGQPALGFLLTLWCRLQHLFSSPAHIKLR
;
A
#
# COMPACT_ATOMS: atom_id res chain seq x y z
N MET A 1 7.80 11.82 13.36
CA MET A 1 6.73 11.34 12.47
C MET A 1 5.57 10.67 13.23
N GLU A 2 5.83 9.81 14.22
CA GLU A 2 4.76 9.16 15.00
C GLU A 2 3.87 10.16 15.76
N ALA A 3 4.47 11.15 16.43
CA ALA A 3 3.71 12.22 17.09
C ALA A 3 2.78 12.96 16.11
N LEU A 4 3.25 13.22 14.87
CA LEU A 4 2.44 13.86 13.84
C LEU A 4 1.25 12.98 13.42
N SER A 5 1.44 11.67 13.30
CA SER A 5 0.35 10.71 13.02
C SER A 5 -0.73 10.74 14.12
N VAL A 6 -0.30 10.79 15.39
CA VAL A 6 -1.21 10.86 16.53
C VAL A 6 -1.98 12.18 16.54
N LEU A 7 -1.29 13.30 16.30
CA LEU A 7 -1.90 14.62 16.24
C LEU A 7 -2.95 14.72 15.13
N ILE A 8 -2.65 14.21 13.92
CA ILE A 8 -3.60 14.21 12.80
C ILE A 8 -4.84 13.38 13.15
N ARG A 9 -4.65 12.16 13.69
CA ARG A 9 -5.78 11.26 14.01
C ARG A 9 -6.73 11.79 15.08
N HIS A 10 -6.23 12.58 16.02
CA HIS A 10 -7.01 13.12 17.14
C HIS A 10 -7.33 14.62 16.97
N SER A 11 -6.96 15.23 15.85
CA SER A 11 -7.32 16.60 15.53
C SER A 11 -8.82 16.67 15.21
N PRO A 12 -9.51 17.78 15.59
CA PRO A 12 -10.79 18.09 14.96
C PRO A 12 -10.62 18.23 13.45
N VAL A 13 -11.71 17.96 12.72
CA VAL A 13 -11.80 18.14 11.26
C VAL A 13 -12.58 19.43 10.98
N PRO A 14 -12.09 20.35 10.13
CA PRO A 14 -10.84 20.27 9.36
C PRO A 14 -9.59 20.37 10.24
N ILE A 15 -8.52 19.68 9.82
CA ILE A 15 -7.23 19.75 10.52
C ILE A 15 -6.66 21.17 10.44
N SER A 16 -5.96 21.58 11.49
CA SER A 16 -5.38 22.92 11.58
C SER A 16 -4.39 23.22 10.45
N ASP A 17 -4.24 24.50 10.09
CA ASP A 17 -3.30 24.97 9.08
C ASP A 17 -1.84 24.57 9.35
N LEU A 18 -1.47 24.41 10.62
CA LEU A 18 -0.13 23.94 10.99
C LEU A 18 0.08 22.48 10.55
N LEU A 19 -0.90 21.62 10.82
CA LEU A 19 -0.85 20.22 10.38
C LEU A 19 -0.94 20.16 8.85
N HIS A 20 -1.81 20.95 8.24
CA HIS A 20 -1.92 21.01 6.78
C HIS A 20 -0.59 21.42 6.11
N ARG A 21 0.14 22.39 6.67
CA ARG A 21 1.48 22.79 6.20
C ARG A 21 2.57 21.73 6.37
N ALA A 22 2.35 20.71 7.20
CA ALA A 22 3.29 19.60 7.33
C ALA A 22 3.15 18.58 6.19
N PHE A 23 2.02 18.55 5.47
CA PHE A 23 1.78 17.58 4.39
C PHE A 23 2.88 17.55 3.31
N PRO A 24 3.32 18.68 2.73
CA PRO A 24 4.31 18.66 1.65
C PRO A 24 5.68 18.15 2.12
N ALA A 25 6.07 18.45 3.36
CA ALA A 25 7.30 17.95 3.95
C ALA A 25 7.25 16.42 4.13
N VAL A 26 6.11 15.88 4.55
CA VAL A 26 5.92 14.42 4.70
C VAL A 26 5.98 13.72 3.34
N VAL A 27 5.31 14.28 2.32
CA VAL A 27 5.38 13.80 0.93
C VAL A 27 6.83 13.79 0.45
N HIS A 28 7.55 14.90 0.63
CA HIS A 28 8.93 15.02 0.22
C HIS A 28 9.80 13.93 0.86
N HIS A 29 9.70 13.74 2.18
CA HIS A 29 10.41 12.66 2.87
C HIS A 29 10.07 11.27 2.32
N ALA A 30 8.80 11.01 1.99
CA ALA A 30 8.38 9.75 1.39
C ALA A 30 8.91 9.54 -0.04
N LEU A 31 9.22 10.61 -0.78
CA LEU A 31 9.79 10.54 -2.13
C LEU A 31 11.31 10.41 -2.16
N VAL A 32 12.02 11.04 -1.21
CA VAL A 32 13.49 11.12 -1.26
C VAL A 32 14.21 10.17 -0.30
N SER A 33 13.55 9.77 0.80
CA SER A 33 14.24 8.98 1.83
C SER A 33 14.55 7.56 1.35
N SER A 34 15.76 7.09 1.61
CA SER A 34 16.19 5.69 1.46
C SER A 34 16.07 4.88 2.75
N ASP A 35 15.86 5.53 3.89
CA ASP A 35 15.69 4.90 5.20
C ASP A 35 14.27 4.29 5.30
N SER A 36 14.20 2.99 5.52
CA SER A 36 12.93 2.24 5.56
C SER A 36 12.04 2.63 6.72
N ALA A 37 12.60 3.05 7.86
CA ALA A 37 11.85 3.51 9.03
C ALA A 37 11.25 4.90 8.78
N ILE A 38 12.04 5.84 8.24
CA ILE A 38 11.54 7.17 7.87
C ILE A 38 10.46 7.05 6.81
N LEU A 39 10.69 6.23 5.78
CA LEU A 39 9.74 6.00 4.69
C LEU A 39 8.44 5.38 5.20
N SER A 40 8.51 4.31 5.99
CA SER A 40 7.32 3.66 6.58
C SER A 40 6.53 4.62 7.47
N ASN A 41 7.23 5.41 8.29
CA ASN A 41 6.60 6.40 9.16
C ASN A 41 5.96 7.54 8.37
N SER A 42 6.60 7.98 7.28
CA SER A 42 6.03 8.99 6.38
C SER A 42 4.75 8.47 5.72
N CYS A 43 4.75 7.21 5.24
CA CYS A 43 3.57 6.57 4.67
C CYS A 43 2.43 6.42 5.70
N GLU A 44 2.75 6.18 6.97
CA GLU A 44 1.73 6.11 8.01
C GLU A 44 1.11 7.48 8.30
N VAL A 45 1.91 8.55 8.31
CA VAL A 45 1.39 9.92 8.41
C VAL A 45 0.50 10.24 7.20
N LEU A 46 0.93 9.90 5.98
CA LEU A 46 0.16 10.05 4.74
C LEU A 46 -1.18 9.32 4.82
N ARG A 47 -1.21 8.10 5.37
CA ARG A 47 -2.46 7.39 5.66
C ARG A 47 -3.33 8.17 6.64
N CYS A 48 -2.78 8.76 7.70
CA CYS A 48 -3.56 9.57 8.65
C CYS A 48 -4.29 10.73 7.96
N TYR A 49 -3.63 11.40 7.00
CA TYR A 49 -4.27 12.45 6.21
C TYR A 49 -5.43 11.91 5.37
N LEU A 50 -5.29 10.76 4.69
CA LEU A 50 -6.39 10.14 3.94
C LEU A 50 -7.58 9.72 4.83
N PHE A 51 -7.33 9.33 6.07
CA PHE A 51 -8.42 8.95 6.96
C PHE A 51 -9.10 10.16 7.61
N SER A 52 -8.34 11.20 7.97
CA SER A 52 -8.83 12.30 8.83
C SER A 52 -9.11 13.59 8.06
N ALA A 53 -8.54 13.77 6.88
CA ALA A 53 -8.52 15.05 6.16
C ALA A 53 -8.48 14.87 4.63
N VAL A 54 -9.14 13.83 4.09
CA VAL A 54 -9.09 13.53 2.64
C VAL A 54 -9.56 14.71 1.78
N ASP A 55 -10.60 15.43 2.21
CA ASP A 55 -11.12 16.59 1.48
C ASP A 55 -10.08 17.72 1.40
N GLN A 56 -9.29 17.90 2.46
CA GLN A 56 -8.20 18.88 2.47
C GLN A 56 -7.04 18.43 1.56
N VAL A 57 -6.72 17.13 1.52
CA VAL A 57 -5.70 16.60 0.60
C VAL A 57 -6.16 16.71 -0.86
N LEU A 58 -7.45 16.49 -1.15
CA LEU A 58 -8.03 16.66 -2.47
C LEU A 58 -8.03 18.13 -2.93
N ALA A 59 -8.27 19.05 -2.00
CA ALA A 59 -8.21 20.49 -2.26
C ALA A 59 -6.78 21.04 -2.30
N TRP A 60 -5.80 20.31 -1.73
CA TRP A 60 -4.41 20.74 -1.70
C TRP A 60 -3.79 20.68 -3.10
N HIS A 61 -3.12 21.77 -3.47
CA HIS A 61 -2.31 21.89 -4.68
C HIS A 61 -1.00 22.60 -4.32
N ASP A 62 0.08 22.28 -5.02
CA ASP A 62 1.32 23.05 -4.98
C ASP A 62 1.24 24.31 -5.86
N ASP A 63 2.34 25.05 -5.93
CA ASP A 63 2.46 26.27 -6.75
C ASP A 63 2.38 25.99 -8.27
N GLU A 64 2.61 24.73 -8.68
CA GLU A 64 2.56 24.28 -10.08
C GLU A 64 1.17 23.71 -10.47
N GLY A 65 0.24 23.59 -9.52
CA GLY A 65 -1.09 23.01 -9.73
C GLY A 65 -1.14 21.47 -9.61
N ASN A 66 -0.07 20.83 -9.15
CA ASN A 66 -0.06 19.42 -8.81
C ASN A 66 -0.85 19.19 -7.51
N ASN A 67 -1.82 18.28 -7.55
CA ASN A 67 -2.67 18.00 -6.39
C ASN A 67 -2.05 16.98 -5.41
N GLY A 68 -2.57 16.97 -4.19
CA GLY A 68 -2.03 16.16 -3.09
C GLY A 68 -2.12 14.65 -3.34
N ILE A 69 -3.21 14.19 -3.95
CA ILE A 69 -3.41 12.78 -4.29
C ILE A 69 -2.39 12.33 -5.35
N GLY A 70 -2.09 13.17 -6.35
CA GLY A 70 -1.07 12.91 -7.36
C GLY A 70 0.29 12.64 -6.73
N TYR A 71 0.70 13.43 -5.75
CA TYR A 71 1.93 13.16 -4.99
C TYR A 71 1.88 11.84 -4.21
N MET A 72 0.76 11.51 -3.58
CA MET A 72 0.60 10.22 -2.89
C MET A 72 0.64 9.04 -3.86
N LEU A 73 0.15 9.21 -5.09
CA LEU A 73 0.26 8.23 -6.17
C LEU A 73 1.71 8.07 -6.62
N HIS A 74 2.49 9.14 -6.74
CA HIS A 74 3.93 9.05 -7.02
C HIS A 74 4.70 8.30 -5.92
N VAL A 75 4.41 8.60 -4.64
CA VAL A 75 4.96 7.84 -3.51
C VAL A 75 4.59 6.37 -3.62
N THR A 76 3.34 6.07 -3.94
CA THR A 76 2.85 4.70 -4.07
C THR A 76 3.52 3.96 -5.23
N ALA A 77 3.65 4.59 -6.39
CA ALA A 77 4.33 4.01 -7.55
C ALA A 77 5.79 3.66 -7.23
N ARG A 78 6.50 4.54 -6.50
CA ARG A 78 7.86 4.28 -6.01
C ARG A 78 7.91 3.04 -5.10
N LEU A 79 6.98 2.91 -4.17
CA LEU A 79 6.94 1.79 -3.21
C LEU A 79 6.59 0.45 -3.86
N LEU A 80 5.83 0.48 -4.95
CA LEU A 80 5.39 -0.69 -5.70
C LEU A 80 6.35 -1.09 -6.82
N ASP A 81 7.39 -0.30 -7.11
CA ASP A 81 8.42 -0.67 -8.09
C ASP A 81 9.02 -2.03 -7.70
N PRO A 82 8.87 -3.09 -8.50
CA PRO A 82 9.35 -4.44 -8.15
C PRO A 82 10.87 -4.52 -8.03
N THR A 83 11.62 -3.53 -8.55
CA THR A 83 13.09 -3.43 -8.42
C THR A 83 13.54 -2.77 -7.11
N GLY A 84 12.63 -2.10 -6.40
CA GLY A 84 12.92 -1.43 -5.14
C GLY A 84 13.13 -2.37 -3.94
N PRO A 85 13.68 -1.88 -2.82
CA PRO A 85 13.89 -2.66 -1.59
C PRO A 85 12.62 -3.33 -1.07
N MET A 86 12.71 -4.59 -0.64
CA MET A 86 11.56 -5.41 -0.22
C MET A 86 10.71 -4.75 0.88
N GLU A 87 11.36 -4.03 1.78
CA GLU A 87 10.79 -3.36 2.95
C GLU A 87 9.71 -2.36 2.55
N TRP A 88 9.75 -1.85 1.30
CA TRP A 88 8.79 -0.89 0.76
C TRP A 88 7.43 -1.51 0.47
N SER A 89 7.34 -2.85 0.33
CA SER A 89 6.09 -3.55 0.03
C SER A 89 5.03 -3.38 1.12
N SER A 90 5.46 -3.41 2.39
CA SER A 90 4.56 -3.30 3.53
C SER A 90 3.91 -1.90 3.63
N PRO A 91 4.65 -0.78 3.63
CA PRO A 91 4.04 0.55 3.56
C PRO A 91 3.31 0.81 2.23
N GLY A 92 3.83 0.29 1.11
CA GLY A 92 3.19 0.40 -0.21
C GLY A 92 1.77 -0.18 -0.23
N GLY A 93 1.60 -1.43 0.17
CA GLY A 93 0.27 -2.07 0.22
C GLY A 93 -0.70 -1.35 1.16
N ARG A 94 -0.23 -0.86 2.31
CA ARG A 94 -1.06 -0.07 3.24
C ARG A 94 -1.47 1.26 2.62
N LEU A 95 -0.59 1.92 1.88
CA LEU A 95 -0.89 3.22 1.26
C LEU A 95 -1.90 3.06 0.10
N VAL A 96 -1.69 2.06 -0.77
CA VAL A 96 -2.66 1.70 -1.83
C VAL A 96 -4.04 1.43 -1.24
N THR A 97 -4.09 0.61 -0.18
CA THR A 97 -5.34 0.27 0.50
C THR A 97 -6.04 1.53 1.03
N ALA A 98 -5.30 2.49 1.61
CA ALA A 98 -5.88 3.75 2.07
C ALA A 98 -6.41 4.61 0.92
N LEU A 99 -5.66 4.73 -0.18
CA LEU A 99 -6.08 5.49 -1.35
C LEU A 99 -7.39 4.93 -1.92
N LEU A 100 -7.45 3.62 -2.16
CA LEU A 100 -8.65 2.97 -2.70
C LEU A 100 -9.85 3.01 -1.75
N ALA A 101 -9.61 3.00 -0.43
CA ALA A 101 -10.67 3.03 0.57
C ALA A 101 -11.21 4.44 0.86
N ARG A 102 -10.42 5.49 0.64
CA ARG A 102 -10.74 6.86 1.11
C ARG A 102 -10.91 7.86 0.00
N VAL A 103 -10.23 7.68 -1.13
CA VAL A 103 -10.31 8.61 -2.25
C VAL A 103 -11.42 8.17 -3.19
N PRO A 104 -12.39 9.05 -3.53
CA PRO A 104 -13.41 8.73 -4.52
C PRO A 104 -12.78 8.41 -5.87
N LEU A 105 -13.19 7.33 -6.53
CA LEU A 105 -12.64 6.93 -7.84
C LEU A 105 -12.73 8.00 -8.92
N GLU A 106 -13.84 8.75 -8.91
CA GLU A 106 -14.14 9.81 -9.88
C GLU A 106 -13.29 11.07 -9.62
N SER A 107 -12.67 11.16 -8.45
CA SER A 107 -11.78 12.28 -8.12
C SER A 107 -10.40 12.06 -8.73
N VAL A 108 -9.84 13.13 -9.32
CA VAL A 108 -8.42 13.22 -9.68
C VAL A 108 -7.91 12.08 -10.59
N GLY A 109 -8.75 11.56 -11.50
CA GLY A 109 -8.34 10.50 -12.44
C GLY A 109 -7.92 9.19 -11.76
N LEU A 110 -8.30 8.97 -10.49
CA LEU A 110 -7.91 7.77 -9.75
C LEU A 110 -8.47 6.51 -10.40
N GLY A 111 -9.66 6.57 -10.99
CA GLY A 111 -10.24 5.47 -11.76
C GLY A 111 -9.32 4.96 -12.87
N GLU A 112 -8.76 5.86 -13.68
CA GLU A 112 -7.83 5.51 -14.77
C GLU A 112 -6.51 4.97 -14.22
N THR A 113 -6.05 5.50 -13.10
CA THR A 113 -4.80 5.08 -12.45
C THR A 113 -4.96 3.79 -11.63
N THR A 114 -6.18 3.36 -11.33
CA THR A 114 -6.46 2.19 -10.48
C THR A 114 -5.91 0.92 -11.11
N ASP A 115 -6.14 0.68 -12.39
CA ASP A 115 -5.61 -0.50 -13.09
C ASP A 115 -4.08 -0.55 -13.05
N LEU A 116 -3.43 0.60 -13.23
CA LEU A 116 -1.97 0.71 -13.13
C LEU A 116 -1.48 0.39 -11.71
N LEU A 117 -2.14 0.91 -10.68
CA LEU A 117 -1.84 0.59 -9.28
C LEU A 117 -2.02 -0.89 -8.98
N LEU A 118 -3.07 -1.52 -9.49
CA LEU A 118 -3.33 -2.95 -9.27
C LEU A 118 -2.30 -3.83 -9.99
N ARG A 119 -1.91 -3.47 -11.21
CA ARG A 119 -0.82 -4.14 -11.93
C ARG A 119 0.51 -3.99 -11.20
N ALA A 120 0.83 -2.78 -10.72
CA ALA A 120 2.03 -2.53 -9.93
C ALA A 120 2.01 -3.33 -8.61
N THR A 121 0.87 -3.36 -7.92
CA THR A 121 0.68 -4.15 -6.68
C THR A 121 0.86 -5.64 -6.94
N LEU A 122 0.30 -6.16 -8.04
CA LEU A 122 0.44 -7.56 -8.43
C LEU A 122 1.88 -7.90 -8.80
N ALA A 123 2.52 -7.07 -9.62
CA ALA A 123 3.92 -7.23 -10.00
C ALA A 123 4.84 -7.25 -8.76
N ARG A 124 4.59 -6.32 -7.83
CA ARG A 124 5.33 -6.27 -6.56
C ARG A 124 5.10 -7.50 -5.70
N LEU A 125 3.86 -8.00 -5.65
CA LEU A 125 3.51 -9.19 -4.87
C LEU A 125 4.13 -10.47 -5.46
N SER A 126 4.26 -10.54 -6.78
CA SER A 126 4.84 -11.70 -7.48
C SER A 126 6.36 -11.76 -7.40
N THR A 127 7.06 -10.63 -7.22
CA THR A 127 8.52 -10.61 -7.04
C THR A 127 8.99 -10.94 -5.62
N LEU A 128 8.08 -10.98 -4.64
CA LEU A 128 8.45 -11.33 -3.26
C LEU A 128 8.94 -12.79 -3.17
N PRO A 129 9.99 -13.09 -2.38
CA PRO A 129 10.51 -14.45 -2.22
C PRO A 129 9.44 -15.41 -1.71
N SER A 130 9.42 -16.63 -2.25
CA SER A 130 8.53 -17.68 -1.74
C SER A 130 8.86 -18.01 -0.29
N MET A 131 7.84 -18.14 0.56
CA MET A 131 8.05 -18.55 1.96
C MET A 131 8.67 -19.95 2.08
N GLU A 132 8.44 -20.83 1.09
CA GLU A 132 9.05 -22.17 1.03
C GLU A 132 10.56 -22.09 0.75
N ALA A 133 10.97 -21.22 -0.18
CA ALA A 133 12.38 -20.97 -0.47
C ALA A 133 13.13 -20.39 0.74
N MET A 134 12.46 -19.56 1.55
CA MET A 134 13.05 -18.96 2.74
C MET A 134 13.16 -19.93 3.94
N LYS A 135 12.22 -20.88 4.07
CA LYS A 135 12.34 -21.97 5.06
C LYS A 135 13.48 -22.92 4.71
N ALA A 136 13.74 -23.16 3.42
CA ALA A 136 14.86 -23.97 2.96
C ALA A 136 16.22 -23.29 3.22
N SER A 137 16.33 -21.97 3.08
CA SER A 137 17.58 -21.23 3.35
C SER A 137 17.88 -21.05 4.85
N ALA A 138 16.85 -21.02 5.70
CA ALA A 138 17.02 -20.95 7.16
C ALA A 138 17.70 -22.19 7.77
N GLY A 139 17.72 -23.32 7.05
CA GLY A 139 18.44 -24.53 7.45
C GLY A 139 19.92 -24.56 7.09
N LEU A 140 20.42 -23.63 6.24
CA LEU A 140 21.77 -23.74 5.67
C LEU A 140 22.63 -22.46 5.64
N SER A 141 22.15 -21.27 6.00
CA SER A 141 23.03 -20.10 6.02
C SER A 141 22.54 -18.96 6.92
N SER A 142 23.41 -18.51 7.82
CA SER A 142 23.19 -17.41 8.77
C SER A 142 23.60 -16.03 8.24
N THR A 143 23.58 -15.78 6.92
CA THR A 143 24.15 -14.54 6.32
C THR A 143 23.22 -13.71 5.44
N LEU A 144 21.93 -14.07 5.31
CA LEU A 144 20.93 -13.20 4.66
C LEU A 144 19.80 -12.91 5.65
N GLU A 145 19.88 -11.72 6.28
CA GLU A 145 18.99 -11.21 7.34
C GLU A 145 17.56 -10.88 6.86
N VAL A 146 17.00 -11.62 5.90
CA VAL A 146 15.59 -11.42 5.53
C VAL A 146 14.72 -12.14 6.55
N SER A 147 14.22 -11.37 7.52
CA SER A 147 13.34 -11.90 8.56
C SER A 147 12.05 -12.48 7.94
N PRO A 148 11.70 -13.75 8.21
CA PRO A 148 10.49 -14.39 7.67
C PRO A 148 9.20 -13.67 8.08
N VAL A 149 9.24 -12.90 9.19
CA VAL A 149 8.13 -12.04 9.64
C VAL A 149 7.92 -10.85 8.69
N GLY A 150 9.01 -10.28 8.15
CA GLY A 150 8.95 -9.14 7.23
C GLY A 150 8.31 -9.49 5.89
N VAL A 151 8.67 -10.63 5.30
CA VAL A 151 8.10 -11.11 4.03
C VAL A 151 6.62 -11.41 4.15
N ALA A 152 6.22 -12.07 5.24
CA ALA A 152 4.82 -12.36 5.50
C ALA A 152 3.99 -11.07 5.59
N GLY A 153 4.45 -10.08 6.37
CA GLY A 153 3.79 -8.79 6.49
C GLY A 153 3.72 -8.01 5.17
N ALA A 154 4.78 -8.07 4.35
CA ALA A 154 4.79 -7.49 3.01
C ALA A 154 3.74 -8.12 2.09
N ARG A 155 3.68 -9.46 2.04
CA ARG A 155 2.67 -10.19 1.26
C ARG A 155 1.26 -9.89 1.72
N GLN A 156 1.02 -9.87 3.03
CA GLN A 156 -0.28 -9.55 3.61
C GLN A 156 -0.72 -8.13 3.22
N SER A 157 0.17 -7.15 3.37
CA SER A 157 -0.14 -5.75 3.06
C SER A 157 -0.58 -5.55 1.61
N LEU A 158 0.11 -6.18 0.66
CA LEU A 158 -0.24 -6.11 -0.76
C LEU A 158 -1.49 -6.95 -1.09
N LEU A 159 -1.67 -8.11 -0.46
CA LEU A 159 -2.85 -8.96 -0.67
C LEU A 159 -4.14 -8.27 -0.21
N VAL A 160 -4.10 -7.51 0.89
CA VAL A 160 -5.26 -6.76 1.41
C VAL A 160 -5.83 -5.77 0.40
N VAL A 161 -5.01 -5.24 -0.51
CA VAL A 161 -5.48 -4.38 -1.62
C VAL A 161 -6.54 -5.10 -2.45
N PHE A 162 -6.27 -6.35 -2.84
CA PHE A 162 -7.19 -7.15 -3.64
C PHE A 162 -8.38 -7.64 -2.80
N LEU A 163 -8.19 -7.95 -1.52
CA LEU A 163 -9.29 -8.35 -0.64
C LEU A 163 -10.28 -7.20 -0.41
N LEU A 164 -9.79 -5.96 -0.26
CA LEU A 164 -10.63 -4.77 -0.18
C LEU A 164 -11.48 -4.60 -1.44
N LEU A 165 -10.87 -4.78 -2.61
CA LEU A 165 -11.56 -4.64 -3.89
C LEU A 165 -12.52 -5.79 -4.17
N LEU A 166 -12.17 -7.03 -3.83
CA LEU A 166 -13.09 -8.16 -3.91
C LEU A 166 -14.32 -7.96 -3.02
N HIS A 167 -14.19 -7.27 -1.89
CA HIS A 167 -15.31 -6.96 -1.01
C HIS A 167 -16.16 -5.79 -1.52
N SER A 168 -15.54 -4.74 -2.05
CA SER A 168 -16.24 -3.51 -2.46
C SER A 168 -16.68 -3.49 -3.93
N ARG A 169 -16.01 -4.23 -4.81
CA ARG A 169 -16.14 -4.22 -6.28
C ARG A 169 -15.82 -5.60 -6.88
N THR A 170 -16.57 -6.61 -6.45
CA THR A 170 -16.25 -8.01 -6.75
C THR A 170 -16.14 -8.29 -8.26
N GLU A 171 -17.14 -7.92 -9.06
CA GLU A 171 -17.18 -8.23 -10.50
C GLU A 171 -15.99 -7.61 -11.25
N ALA A 172 -15.81 -6.29 -11.13
CA ALA A 172 -14.70 -5.58 -11.79
C ALA A 172 -13.32 -6.14 -11.37
N THR A 173 -13.17 -6.55 -10.10
CA THR A 173 -11.92 -7.12 -9.61
C THR A 173 -11.68 -8.52 -10.18
N LEU A 174 -12.71 -9.35 -10.28
CA LEU A 174 -12.60 -10.68 -10.89
C LEU A 174 -12.29 -10.58 -12.38
N ASP A 175 -12.95 -9.69 -13.10
CA ASP A 175 -12.69 -9.43 -14.53
C ASP A 175 -11.24 -8.99 -14.74
N PHE A 176 -10.76 -8.03 -13.94
CA PHE A 176 -9.36 -7.62 -13.98
C PHE A 176 -8.40 -8.79 -13.72
N LEU A 177 -8.61 -9.55 -12.64
CA LEU A 177 -7.72 -10.64 -12.24
C LEU A 177 -7.73 -11.85 -13.17
N THR A 178 -8.80 -12.02 -13.96
CA THR A 178 -8.87 -13.08 -14.98
C THR A 178 -8.18 -12.67 -16.28
N GLN A 179 -8.11 -11.38 -16.58
CA GLN A 179 -7.47 -10.85 -17.79
C GLN A 179 -5.97 -10.58 -17.63
N VAL A 180 -5.50 -10.28 -16.40
CA VAL A 180 -4.08 -10.01 -16.16
C VAL A 180 -3.31 -11.32 -15.96
N PRO A 181 -2.23 -11.57 -16.73
CA PRO A 181 -1.40 -12.76 -16.54
C PRO A 181 -0.49 -12.62 -15.31
N ASP A 182 -0.25 -13.73 -14.63
CA ASP A 182 0.81 -13.90 -13.64
C ASP A 182 2.16 -14.15 -14.31
N ALA A 183 3.20 -14.42 -13.51
CA ALA A 183 4.55 -14.69 -13.99
C ALA A 183 4.65 -15.98 -14.83
N GLN A 184 3.63 -16.85 -14.78
CA GLN A 184 3.52 -18.11 -15.50
C GLN A 184 2.58 -18.00 -16.72
N GLY A 185 2.06 -16.80 -17.00
CA GLY A 185 1.10 -16.56 -18.09
C GLY A 185 -0.32 -17.09 -17.79
N GLN A 186 -0.59 -17.51 -16.56
CA GLN A 186 -1.93 -17.91 -16.11
C GLN A 186 -2.69 -16.71 -15.54
N PRO A 187 -4.03 -16.76 -15.44
CA PRO A 187 -4.78 -15.70 -14.79
C PRO A 187 -4.31 -15.43 -13.36
N ALA A 188 -4.04 -14.17 -13.03
CA ALA A 188 -3.55 -13.74 -11.72
C ALA A 188 -4.47 -14.13 -10.55
N LEU A 189 -5.76 -14.34 -10.83
CA LEU A 189 -6.74 -14.81 -9.86
C LEU A 189 -6.30 -16.10 -9.16
N GLY A 190 -5.79 -17.09 -9.91
CA GLY A 190 -5.40 -18.39 -9.34
C GLY A 190 -4.23 -18.25 -8.36
N PHE A 191 -3.23 -17.44 -8.72
CA PHE A 191 -2.10 -17.09 -7.86
C PHE A 191 -2.58 -16.40 -6.57
N LEU A 192 -3.45 -15.39 -6.68
CA LEU A 192 -3.93 -14.62 -5.52
C LEU A 192 -4.75 -15.47 -4.55
N LEU A 193 -5.68 -16.30 -5.05
CA LEU A 193 -6.50 -17.17 -4.20
C LEU A 193 -5.65 -18.20 -3.48
N THR A 194 -4.68 -18.81 -4.18
CA THR A 194 -3.72 -19.75 -3.56
C THR A 194 -2.93 -19.05 -2.46
N LEU A 195 -2.43 -17.86 -2.74
CA LEU A 195 -1.65 -17.08 -1.77
C LEU A 195 -2.51 -16.68 -0.56
N TRP A 196 -3.76 -16.27 -0.78
CA TRP A 196 -4.69 -15.93 0.29
C TRP A 196 -4.96 -17.13 1.20
N CYS A 197 -5.33 -18.28 0.65
CA CYS A 197 -5.56 -19.49 1.43
C CYS A 197 -4.34 -19.86 2.29
N ARG A 198 -3.12 -19.71 1.75
CA ARG A 198 -1.88 -19.96 2.50
C ARG A 198 -1.65 -18.97 3.62
N LEU A 199 -1.93 -17.68 3.40
CA LEU A 199 -1.69 -16.61 4.37
C LEU A 199 -2.87 -16.39 5.34
N GLN A 200 -4.00 -17.08 5.15
CA GLN A 200 -5.23 -16.85 5.92
C GLN A 200 -5.01 -16.90 7.44
N HIS A 201 -4.20 -17.86 7.90
CA HIS A 201 -3.89 -18.03 9.33
C HIS A 201 -3.16 -16.82 9.95
N LEU A 202 -2.44 -16.03 9.15
CA LEU A 202 -1.69 -14.87 9.59
C LEU A 202 -2.56 -13.61 9.73
N PHE A 203 -3.79 -13.61 9.20
CA PHE A 203 -4.73 -12.49 9.32
C PHE A 203 -5.51 -12.49 10.64
N SER A 204 -5.19 -13.39 11.58
CA SER A 204 -5.97 -13.66 12.80
C SER A 204 -5.91 -12.60 13.91
N SER A 205 -5.44 -11.37 13.62
CA SER A 205 -5.55 -10.26 14.57
C SER A 205 -6.97 -9.66 14.52
N PRO A 206 -7.62 -9.33 15.65
CA PRO A 206 -9.02 -8.90 15.71
C PRO A 206 -9.41 -7.73 14.78
N ALA A 207 -8.44 -6.90 14.36
CA ALA A 207 -8.63 -5.78 13.46
C ALA A 207 -8.84 -6.16 11.98
N HIS A 208 -8.39 -7.35 11.55
CA HIS A 208 -8.43 -7.77 10.14
C HIS A 208 -9.54 -8.79 9.82
N ILE A 209 -10.13 -9.42 10.85
CA ILE A 209 -11.17 -10.45 10.67
C ILE A 209 -12.53 -9.83 10.26
N LYS A 210 -12.67 -8.51 10.32
CA LYS A 210 -13.89 -7.80 9.92
C LYS A 210 -13.55 -6.71 8.92
N LEU A 211 -13.33 -7.09 7.66
CA LEU A 211 -13.78 -6.26 6.55
C LEU A 211 -15.32 -6.20 6.70
N ARG A 212 -15.81 -5.19 7.40
CA ARG A 212 -17.22 -4.93 7.67
C ARG A 212 -17.68 -3.77 6.82
#